data_AF-S4Y5G2-F1
#
_entry.id   AF-S4Y5G2-F1
#
_cell.length_a   1.000
_cell.length_b   1.000
_cell.length_c   1.000
_cell.angle_alpha   90.00
_cell.angle_beta   90.00
_cell.angle_gamma   90.00
#
_symmetry.space_group_name_H-M   'P 1'
#
loop_
_entity.id
_entity.type
_entity.pdbx_description
1 polymer ?
#
loop_
_entity_poly.entity_id
_entity_poly.type
_entity_poly.pdbx_seq_one_letter_code
_entity_poly.pdbx_strand_id
1 'polypeptide(L)'
;MHRNLSTLFLAAARSLSLVFAVSAASCAGDDPEREPAPTTQHASRHARVHFKGGTRLRNDLAQLLQLDPEEVCNEFGTMSCSESVHTVALGGLDPYRNQIFESSPMTGLSTTLIVERIALQACRRRAERDVAGGEASPLIWRDVATAQGRAASLDALYASALGRPPAARERDGFESLYARALAEGPGVAEAEVGWATLSCLAVVTSTEFLFY
;
A
#
# COMPACT_ATOMS: atom_id res chain seq x y z
N MET A 1 43.03 6.99 16.81
CA MET A 1 44.05 7.99 16.45
C MET A 1 43.34 9.21 15.86
N HIS A 2 43.07 10.20 16.71
CA HIS A 2 42.43 11.47 16.34
C HIS A 2 43.49 12.42 15.77
N ARG A 3 43.17 13.12 14.67
CA ARG A 3 43.98 14.21 14.15
C ARG A 3 43.21 15.53 14.24
N ASN A 4 43.78 16.40 15.09
CA ASN A 4 43.57 17.82 15.34
C ASN A 4 43.41 18.65 14.06
N LEU A 5 42.45 19.60 14.01
CA LEU A 5 42.45 20.97 14.57
C LEU A 5 43.42 21.94 13.85
N SER A 6 42.80 23.01 13.34
CA SER A 6 43.32 24.38 13.28
C SER A 6 44.30 24.74 12.16
N THR A 7 43.84 25.61 11.26
CA THR A 7 44.65 26.74 10.78
C THR A 7 43.74 27.87 10.30
N LEU A 8 43.64 28.89 11.16
CA LEU A 8 43.34 30.28 10.81
C LEU A 8 44.43 30.82 9.89
N PHE A 9 44.10 31.71 8.95
CA PHE A 9 44.75 33.03 8.85
C PHE A 9 43.99 33.98 7.92
N LEU A 10 43.78 35.19 8.44
CA LEU A 10 43.24 36.39 7.82
C LEU A 10 44.08 36.87 6.61
N ALA A 11 43.44 37.52 5.63
CA ALA A 11 43.95 38.76 5.06
C ALA A 11 42.84 39.59 4.42
N ALA A 12 42.76 40.84 4.86
CA ALA A 12 41.86 41.89 4.40
C ALA A 12 42.30 42.48 3.05
N ALA A 13 41.36 43.01 2.25
CA ALA A 13 41.52 44.32 1.60
C ALA A 13 40.20 44.84 1.03
N ARG A 14 40.02 46.14 1.22
CA ARG A 14 38.90 47.01 0.87
C ARG A 14 38.72 47.13 -0.66
N SER A 15 37.49 47.36 -1.11
CA SER A 15 37.23 48.35 -2.16
C SER A 15 35.78 48.85 -2.13
N LEU A 16 35.70 50.16 -2.12
CA LEU A 16 34.54 51.04 -2.12
C LEU A 16 33.96 51.09 -3.54
N SER A 17 32.65 50.95 -3.73
CA SER A 17 31.92 51.61 -4.83
C SER A 17 30.43 51.69 -4.52
N LEU A 18 29.92 52.87 -4.80
CA LEU A 18 28.66 53.46 -4.42
C LEU A 18 27.63 53.27 -5.55
N VAL A 19 26.37 53.10 -5.18
CA VAL A 19 25.12 53.43 -5.93
C VAL A 19 24.72 52.54 -7.12
N PHE A 20 23.61 51.82 -6.96
CA PHE A 20 22.34 52.16 -7.61
C PHE A 20 21.17 51.48 -6.87
N ALA A 21 20.30 52.30 -6.27
CA ALA A 21 19.05 51.86 -5.70
C ALA A 21 18.04 51.62 -6.83
N VAL A 22 17.60 50.37 -7.00
CA VAL A 22 16.36 50.02 -7.72
C VAL A 22 15.55 49.14 -6.77
N SER A 23 14.52 49.74 -6.18
CA SER A 23 13.53 49.03 -5.37
C SER A 23 12.59 48.25 -6.29
N ALA A 24 12.75 46.93 -6.31
CA ALA A 24 11.69 46.00 -6.68
C ALA A 24 11.35 45.18 -5.43
N ALA A 25 10.17 45.44 -4.87
CA ALA A 25 9.61 44.67 -3.78
C ALA A 25 9.31 43.25 -4.28
N SER A 26 10.18 42.30 -3.95
CA SER A 26 9.88 40.88 -3.99
C SER A 26 9.84 40.40 -2.55
N CYS A 27 8.64 40.14 -2.04
CA CYS A 27 8.42 39.56 -0.73
C CYS A 27 8.98 38.13 -0.71
N ALA A 28 10.24 37.99 -0.30
CA ALA A 28 10.77 36.75 0.24
C ALA A 28 10.26 36.63 1.68
N GLY A 29 9.30 35.74 1.90
CA GLY A 29 9.02 35.19 3.22
C GLY A 29 9.82 33.92 3.38
N ASP A 30 10.90 33.97 4.17
CA ASP A 30 11.54 32.78 4.73
C ASP A 30 10.59 32.21 5.79
N ASP A 31 9.79 31.22 5.40
CA ASP A 31 9.06 30.40 6.37
C ASP A 31 10.06 29.41 7.02
N PRO A 32 10.18 29.38 8.36
CA PRO A 32 10.99 28.36 9.02
C PRO A 32 10.42 26.98 8.70
N GLU A 33 11.30 26.08 8.26
CA GLU A 33 11.00 24.69 7.94
C GLU A 33 10.29 24.04 9.13
N ARG A 34 8.96 23.89 9.00
CA ARG A 34 8.09 23.35 10.02
C ARG A 34 8.25 21.83 10.01
N GLU A 35 9.06 21.34 10.95
CA GLU A 35 9.13 19.92 11.28
C GLU A 35 7.70 19.37 11.41
N PRO A 36 7.29 18.34 10.64
CA PRO A 36 5.92 17.86 10.67
C PRO A 36 5.62 17.38 12.09
N ALA A 37 4.63 18.00 12.73
CA ALA A 37 4.20 17.61 14.05
C ALA A 37 3.89 16.10 14.05
N PRO A 38 4.31 15.34 15.07
CA PRO A 38 3.94 13.94 15.17
C PRO A 38 2.42 13.87 15.17
N THR A 39 1.84 13.29 14.12
CA THR A 39 0.42 13.03 14.03
C THR A 39 0.09 12.01 15.11
N THR A 40 -0.33 12.49 16.28
CA THR A 40 -0.98 11.68 17.29
C THR A 40 -2.30 11.22 16.68
N GLN A 41 -2.31 10.01 16.10
CA GLN A 41 -3.53 9.36 15.66
C GLN A 41 -4.48 9.28 16.86
N HIS A 42 -5.58 10.02 16.79
CA HIS A 42 -6.60 10.00 17.84
C HIS A 42 -7.31 8.65 17.82
N ALA A 43 -7.24 7.91 18.93
CA ALA A 43 -7.99 6.67 19.10
C ALA A 43 -9.51 6.93 19.05
N SER A 44 -10.25 6.09 18.31
CA SER A 44 -11.70 6.20 18.20
C SER A 44 -12.37 6.05 19.58
N ARG A 45 -13.26 6.99 19.94
CA ARG A 45 -14.06 6.94 21.19
C ARG A 45 -15.14 5.85 21.16
N HIS A 46 -15.40 5.28 19.97
CA HIS A 46 -16.31 4.18 19.75
C HIS A 46 -15.58 3.11 18.92
N ALA A 47 -14.74 2.31 19.58
CA ALA A 47 -14.03 1.20 18.95
C ALA A 47 -14.99 0.02 18.68
N ARG A 48 -15.99 0.22 17.82
CA ARG A 48 -16.77 -0.87 17.24
C ARG A 48 -16.13 -1.23 15.92
N VAL A 49 -15.43 -2.33 15.93
CA VAL A 49 -14.70 -2.86 14.77
C VAL A 49 -15.69 -3.60 13.88
N HIS A 50 -15.88 -3.12 12.66
CA HIS A 50 -16.81 -3.69 11.69
C HIS A 50 -16.06 -4.39 10.56
N PHE A 51 -16.44 -5.63 10.26
CA PHE A 51 -15.91 -6.36 9.11
C PHE A 51 -16.40 -5.71 7.79
N LYS A 52 -15.50 -5.54 6.82
CA LYS A 52 -15.86 -5.08 5.48
C LYS A 52 -16.67 -6.14 4.74
N GLY A 53 -17.95 -5.88 4.53
CA GLY A 53 -18.79 -6.70 3.66
C GLY A 53 -18.31 -6.71 2.20
N GLY A 54 -18.82 -7.65 1.40
CA GLY A 54 -18.30 -7.95 0.06
C GLY A 54 -18.15 -6.75 -0.87
N THR A 55 -19.18 -5.90 -0.98
CA THR A 55 -19.15 -4.70 -1.84
C THR A 55 -18.08 -3.70 -1.39
N ARG A 56 -17.94 -3.47 -0.08
CA ARG A 56 -16.93 -2.54 0.44
C ARG A 56 -15.53 -3.09 0.24
N LEU A 57 -15.31 -4.37 0.54
CA LEU A 57 -14.03 -5.03 0.30
C LEU A 57 -13.62 -4.94 -1.18
N ARG A 58 -14.55 -5.21 -2.11
CA ARG A 58 -14.30 -5.07 -3.55
C ARG A 58 -13.91 -3.64 -3.92
N ASN A 59 -14.69 -2.66 -3.49
CA ASN A 59 -14.47 -1.27 -3.86
C ASN A 59 -13.14 -0.74 -3.31
N ASP A 60 -12.80 -1.09 -2.06
CA ASP A 60 -11.52 -0.73 -1.45
C ASP A 60 -10.34 -1.37 -2.22
N LEU A 61 -10.45 -2.65 -2.60
CA LEU A 61 -9.42 -3.32 -3.41
C LEU A 61 -9.31 -2.74 -4.82
N ALA A 62 -10.43 -2.45 -5.48
CA ALA A 62 -10.47 -1.81 -6.80
C ALA A 62 -9.76 -0.45 -6.76
N GLN A 63 -10.08 0.38 -5.75
CA GLN A 63 -9.47 1.68 -5.57
C GLN A 63 -7.97 1.58 -5.25
N LEU A 64 -7.61 0.73 -4.27
CA LEU A 64 -6.24 0.53 -3.82
C LEU A 64 -5.32 0.07 -4.97
N LEU A 65 -5.79 -0.90 -5.75
CA LEU A 65 -4.99 -1.56 -6.79
C LEU A 65 -5.21 -0.95 -8.18
N GLN A 66 -6.04 0.09 -8.28
CA GLN A 66 -6.49 0.70 -9.54
C GLN A 66 -6.93 -0.34 -10.56
N LEU A 67 -7.83 -1.22 -10.12
CA LEU A 67 -8.50 -2.21 -10.95
C LEU A 67 -9.92 -1.73 -11.22
N ASP A 68 -10.49 -2.13 -12.36
CA ASP A 68 -11.94 -2.04 -12.50
C ASP A 68 -12.61 -2.93 -11.44
N PRO A 69 -13.72 -2.52 -10.80
CA PRO A 69 -14.45 -3.37 -9.86
C PRO A 69 -14.78 -4.77 -10.40
N GLU A 70 -15.05 -4.92 -11.70
CA GLU A 70 -15.29 -6.20 -12.35
C GLU A 70 -14.00 -7.04 -12.48
N GLU A 71 -12.82 -6.42 -12.45
CA GLU A 71 -11.55 -7.12 -12.52
C GLU A 71 -11.06 -7.64 -11.17
N VAL A 72 -11.59 -7.15 -10.04
CA VAL A 72 -11.12 -7.54 -8.70
C VAL A 72 -11.20 -9.06 -8.49
N CYS A 73 -12.36 -9.65 -8.77
CA CYS A 73 -12.54 -11.10 -8.67
C CYS A 73 -13.78 -11.56 -9.46
N ASN A 74 -13.56 -12.48 -10.39
CA ASN A 74 -14.62 -13.18 -11.11
C ASN A 74 -14.47 -14.69 -10.98
N GLU A 75 -15.52 -15.34 -10.51
CA GLU A 75 -15.67 -16.78 -10.60
C GLU A 75 -16.07 -17.16 -12.04
N PHE A 76 -15.44 -18.21 -12.56
CA PHE A 76 -15.64 -18.70 -13.93
C PHE A 76 -15.49 -17.60 -15.00
N GLY A 77 -14.71 -16.56 -14.71
CA GLY A 77 -14.41 -15.46 -15.63
C GLY A 77 -15.52 -14.44 -15.86
N THR A 78 -16.72 -14.63 -15.31
CA THR A 78 -17.89 -13.79 -15.63
C THR A 78 -18.75 -13.39 -14.44
N MET A 79 -18.67 -14.12 -13.31
CA MET A 79 -19.53 -13.84 -12.15
C MET A 79 -18.74 -13.17 -11.04
N SER A 80 -19.17 -11.97 -10.63
CA SER A 80 -18.55 -11.28 -9.49
C SER A 80 -18.52 -12.17 -8.25
N CYS A 81 -17.33 -12.35 -7.68
CA CYS A 81 -17.15 -13.11 -6.45
C CYS A 81 -17.94 -12.46 -5.29
N SER A 82 -17.89 -11.13 -5.16
CA SER A 82 -18.44 -10.41 -4.02
C SER A 82 -19.93 -10.07 -4.13
N GLU A 83 -20.45 -9.90 -5.35
CA GLU A 83 -21.83 -9.47 -5.58
C GLU A 83 -22.76 -10.58 -6.09
N SER A 84 -22.21 -11.70 -6.57
CA SER A 84 -23.01 -12.84 -7.04
C SER A 84 -22.72 -14.12 -6.26
N VAL A 85 -21.49 -14.63 -6.31
CA VAL A 85 -21.22 -16.01 -5.87
C VAL A 85 -21.11 -16.13 -4.35
N HIS A 86 -20.50 -15.15 -3.69
CA HIS A 86 -20.22 -15.20 -2.26
C HIS A 86 -20.92 -14.12 -1.44
N THR A 87 -21.91 -13.45 -2.00
CA THR A 87 -22.64 -12.33 -1.37
C THR A 87 -23.09 -12.66 0.04
N VAL A 88 -23.80 -13.79 0.23
CA VAL A 88 -24.33 -14.22 1.53
C VAL A 88 -23.20 -14.53 2.52
N ALA A 89 -22.17 -15.25 2.07
CA ALA A 89 -21.04 -15.59 2.92
C ALA A 89 -20.20 -14.36 3.33
N LEU A 90 -20.29 -13.26 2.59
CA LEU A 90 -19.69 -11.97 2.91
C LEU A 90 -20.63 -11.04 3.70
N GLY A 91 -21.74 -11.59 4.23
CA GLY A 91 -22.70 -10.86 5.06
C GLY A 91 -23.75 -10.06 4.27
N GLY A 92 -23.83 -10.24 2.96
CA GLY A 92 -24.86 -9.66 2.11
C GLY A 92 -26.19 -10.43 2.13
N LEU A 93 -27.18 -9.91 1.41
CA LEU A 93 -28.51 -10.50 1.26
C LEU A 93 -28.67 -11.08 -0.14
N ASP A 94 -29.54 -12.09 -0.29
CA ASP A 94 -29.91 -12.65 -1.59
C ASP A 94 -31.38 -13.07 -1.61
N PRO A 95 -32.30 -12.09 -1.70
CA PRO A 95 -33.74 -12.34 -1.61
C PRO A 95 -34.30 -13.07 -2.83
N TYR A 96 -33.67 -12.92 -4.00
CA TYR A 96 -34.24 -13.40 -5.26
C TYR A 96 -33.76 -14.80 -5.66
N ARG A 97 -32.49 -15.16 -5.38
CA ARG A 97 -31.97 -16.48 -5.76
C ARG A 97 -32.06 -17.47 -4.61
N ASN A 98 -31.75 -17.01 -3.39
CA ASN A 98 -31.66 -17.87 -2.20
C ASN A 98 -32.73 -17.57 -1.14
N GLN A 99 -33.62 -16.58 -1.36
CA GLN A 99 -34.66 -16.17 -0.41
C GLN A 99 -34.13 -15.77 0.97
N ILE A 100 -32.93 -15.16 1.01
CA ILE A 100 -32.29 -14.69 2.24
C ILE A 100 -32.56 -13.19 2.36
N PHE A 101 -33.52 -12.84 3.23
CA PHE A 101 -33.98 -11.47 3.46
C PHE A 101 -33.31 -10.79 4.67
N GLU A 102 -32.67 -11.57 5.53
CA GLU A 102 -32.01 -11.07 6.75
C GLU A 102 -30.54 -11.47 6.77
N SER A 103 -29.68 -10.55 7.26
CA SER A 103 -28.26 -10.82 7.42
C SER A 103 -28.04 -11.74 8.61
N SER A 104 -27.13 -12.71 8.47
CA SER A 104 -26.63 -13.47 9.63
C SER A 104 -25.98 -12.52 10.64
N PRO A 105 -26.27 -12.65 11.94
CA PRO A 105 -25.59 -11.86 12.98
C PRO A 105 -24.13 -12.29 13.18
N MET A 106 -23.71 -13.40 12.57
CA MET A 106 -22.35 -13.93 12.63
C MET A 106 -21.75 -14.05 11.23
N THR A 107 -20.45 -13.78 11.13
CA THR A 107 -19.65 -14.06 9.95
C THR A 107 -19.63 -15.57 9.67
N GLY A 108 -19.79 -15.96 8.41
CA GLY A 108 -19.81 -17.37 8.02
C GLY A 108 -18.43 -18.04 8.18
N LEU A 109 -18.41 -19.36 8.40
CA LEU A 109 -17.16 -20.13 8.51
C LEU A 109 -16.29 -20.03 7.26
N SER A 110 -16.89 -19.82 6.10
CA SER A 110 -16.18 -19.69 4.82
C SER A 110 -15.77 -18.26 4.48
N THR A 111 -16.13 -17.25 5.27
CA THR A 111 -15.89 -15.84 4.93
C THR A 111 -14.40 -15.55 4.76
N THR A 112 -13.56 -16.06 5.66
CA THR A 112 -12.10 -15.86 5.58
C THR A 112 -11.51 -16.43 4.31
N LEU A 113 -11.87 -17.67 3.94
CA LEU A 113 -11.43 -18.29 2.69
C LEU A 113 -11.86 -17.48 1.45
N ILE A 114 -13.06 -16.92 1.49
CA ILE A 114 -13.59 -16.11 0.39
C ILE A 114 -12.85 -14.77 0.29
N VAL A 115 -12.59 -14.12 1.42
CA VAL A 115 -11.80 -12.88 1.47
C VAL A 115 -10.42 -13.11 0.89
N GLU A 116 -9.72 -14.18 1.32
CA GLU A 116 -8.41 -14.55 0.79
C GLU A 116 -8.46 -14.79 -0.72
N ARG A 117 -9.50 -15.46 -1.21
CA ARG A 117 -9.69 -15.71 -2.65
C ARG A 117 -9.83 -14.41 -3.44
N ILE A 118 -10.68 -13.49 -2.99
CA ILE A 118 -10.90 -12.19 -3.63
C ILE A 118 -9.60 -11.38 -3.62
N ALA A 119 -8.96 -11.28 -2.46
CA ALA A 119 -7.70 -10.58 -2.29
C ALA A 119 -6.60 -11.16 -3.19
N LEU A 120 -6.44 -12.49 -3.22
CA LEU A 120 -5.43 -13.17 -4.01
C LEU A 120 -5.60 -12.89 -5.51
N GLN A 121 -6.82 -12.94 -6.03
CA GLN A 121 -7.07 -12.63 -7.44
C GLN A 121 -6.73 -11.17 -7.77
N ALA A 122 -7.18 -10.22 -6.95
CA ALA A 122 -6.95 -8.80 -7.17
C ALA A 122 -5.44 -8.46 -7.08
N CYS A 123 -4.79 -8.96 -6.02
CA CYS A 123 -3.36 -8.78 -5.79
C CYS A 123 -2.51 -9.34 -6.94
N ARG A 124 -2.85 -10.53 -7.43
CA ARG A 124 -2.17 -11.15 -8.56
C ARG A 124 -2.29 -10.30 -9.81
N ARG A 125 -3.48 -9.80 -10.13
CA ARG A 125 -3.69 -8.93 -11.31
C ARG A 125 -2.83 -7.67 -11.27
N ARG A 126 -2.76 -7.01 -10.11
CA ARG A 126 -1.89 -5.84 -9.94
C ARG A 126 -0.41 -6.21 -10.08
N ALA A 127 0.02 -7.29 -9.44
CA ALA A 127 1.39 -7.77 -9.53
C ALA A 127 1.80 -8.10 -10.96
N GLU A 128 0.93 -8.77 -11.73
CA GLU A 128 1.16 -9.06 -13.14
C GLU A 128 1.27 -7.78 -13.99
N ARG A 129 0.45 -6.74 -13.74
CA ARG A 129 0.55 -5.45 -14.45
C ARG A 129 1.85 -4.70 -14.15
N ASP A 130 2.20 -4.60 -12.87
CA ASP A 130 3.38 -3.84 -12.44
C ASP A 130 4.69 -4.54 -12.79
N VAL A 131 4.79 -5.84 -12.52
CA VAL A 131 6.04 -6.60 -12.60
C VAL A 131 6.24 -7.21 -13.99
N ALA A 132 5.25 -7.96 -14.49
CA ALA A 132 5.37 -8.70 -15.75
C ALA A 132 4.97 -7.86 -16.96
N GLY A 133 3.97 -6.98 -16.81
CA GLY A 133 3.46 -6.11 -17.86
C GLY A 133 4.41 -4.98 -18.23
N GLY A 134 5.39 -4.68 -17.38
CA GLY A 134 6.37 -3.63 -17.63
C GLY A 134 5.72 -2.27 -17.82
N GLU A 135 4.62 -1.98 -17.12
CA GLU A 135 3.97 -0.67 -17.17
C GLU A 135 5.03 0.41 -16.96
N ALA A 136 5.06 1.40 -17.88
CA ALA A 136 6.07 2.46 -17.86
C ALA A 136 6.09 3.26 -16.54
N SER A 137 4.99 3.18 -15.77
CA SER A 137 4.89 3.72 -14.42
C SER A 137 4.14 2.71 -13.54
N PRO A 138 4.86 1.79 -12.86
CA PRO A 138 4.22 0.82 -11.98
C PRO A 138 3.62 1.55 -10.77
N LEU A 139 2.41 1.17 -10.38
CA LEU A 139 1.69 1.81 -9.29
C LEU A 139 2.28 1.42 -7.93
N ILE A 140 2.44 0.12 -7.69
CA ILE A 140 2.86 -0.42 -6.40
C ILE A 140 4.22 -1.09 -6.54
N TRP A 141 4.34 -2.07 -7.44
CA TRP A 141 5.52 -2.95 -7.52
C TRP A 141 6.58 -2.38 -8.47
N ARG A 142 7.56 -1.66 -7.91
CA ARG A 142 8.61 -0.97 -8.67
C ARG A 142 9.96 -1.60 -8.37
N ASP A 143 10.67 -2.02 -9.41
CA ASP A 143 12.04 -2.54 -9.32
C ASP A 143 12.22 -3.63 -8.25
N VAL A 144 11.29 -4.60 -8.23
CA VAL A 144 11.23 -5.65 -7.20
C VAL A 144 12.47 -6.56 -7.16
N ALA A 145 13.28 -6.55 -8.21
CA ALA A 145 14.57 -7.22 -8.26
C ALA A 145 15.54 -6.66 -7.20
N THR A 146 15.46 -5.38 -6.86
CA THR A 146 16.36 -4.72 -5.90
C THR A 146 15.72 -4.59 -4.52
N ALA A 147 16.55 -4.65 -3.47
CA ALA A 147 16.08 -4.43 -2.10
C ALA A 147 15.46 -3.05 -1.91
N GLN A 148 16.00 -2.03 -2.60
CA GLN A 148 15.46 -0.67 -2.54
C GLN A 148 14.08 -0.57 -3.21
N GLY A 149 13.89 -1.21 -4.37
CA GLY A 149 12.60 -1.23 -5.05
C GLY A 149 11.54 -1.99 -4.27
N ARG A 150 11.88 -3.13 -3.66
CA ARG A 150 10.98 -3.85 -2.74
C ARG A 150 10.59 -3.02 -1.54
N ALA A 151 11.54 -2.36 -0.87
CA ALA A 151 11.25 -1.48 0.25
C ALA A 151 10.30 -0.34 -0.15
N ALA A 152 10.55 0.32 -1.30
CA ALA A 152 9.70 1.39 -1.81
C ALA A 152 8.30 0.89 -2.25
N SER A 153 8.20 -0.36 -2.72
CA SER A 153 6.93 -1.00 -3.08
C SER A 153 6.08 -1.30 -1.84
N LEU A 154 6.71 -1.83 -0.78
CA LEU A 154 6.06 -2.04 0.51
C LEU A 154 5.61 -0.72 1.14
N ASP A 155 6.43 0.32 1.07
CA ASP A 155 6.06 1.66 1.54
C ASP A 155 4.81 2.20 0.82
N ALA A 156 4.75 2.05 -0.51
CA ALA A 156 3.59 2.46 -1.29
C ALA A 156 2.33 1.64 -0.94
N LEU A 157 2.46 0.31 -0.82
CA LEU A 157 1.36 -0.57 -0.45
C LEU A 157 0.83 -0.24 0.95
N TYR A 158 1.69 -0.10 1.95
CA TYR A 158 1.29 0.19 3.32
C TYR A 158 0.69 1.58 3.47
N ALA A 159 1.26 2.59 2.81
CA ALA A 159 0.71 3.94 2.82
C ALA A 159 -0.70 3.99 2.22
N SER A 160 -0.94 3.26 1.13
CA SER A 160 -2.23 3.25 0.44
C SER A 160 -3.26 2.33 1.12
N ALA A 161 -2.86 1.17 1.61
CA ALA A 161 -3.78 0.19 2.22
C ALA A 161 -4.10 0.50 3.68
N LEU A 162 -3.10 0.94 4.46
CA LEU A 162 -3.18 1.06 5.92
C LEU A 162 -2.94 2.50 6.43
N GLY A 163 -2.51 3.42 5.57
CA GLY A 163 -2.27 4.81 5.97
C GLY A 163 -1.07 5.00 6.91
N ARG A 164 -0.12 4.06 6.93
CA ARG A 164 1.09 4.09 7.77
C ARG A 164 2.27 3.44 7.03
N PRO A 165 3.53 3.64 7.46
CA PRO A 165 4.65 2.85 6.95
C PRO A 165 4.70 1.43 7.56
N PRO A 166 5.37 0.47 6.89
CA PRO A 166 5.64 -0.85 7.45
C PRO A 166 6.69 -0.76 8.56
N ALA A 167 6.45 -1.45 9.67
CA ALA A 167 7.40 -1.61 10.76
C ALA A 167 8.60 -2.45 10.32
N ALA A 168 9.74 -2.30 11.00
CA ALA A 168 10.98 -3.02 10.67
C ALA A 168 10.77 -4.54 10.56
N ARG A 169 10.09 -5.15 11.55
CA ARG A 169 9.76 -6.58 11.54
C ARG A 169 8.89 -7.01 10.35
N GLU A 170 8.01 -6.13 9.86
CA GLU A 170 7.15 -6.42 8.71
C GLU A 170 8.01 -6.43 7.44
N ARG A 171 8.90 -5.44 7.27
CA ARG A 171 9.87 -5.40 6.17
C ARG A 171 10.77 -6.64 6.15
N ASP A 172 11.34 -7.00 7.30
CA ASP A 172 12.21 -8.17 7.43
C ASP A 172 11.49 -9.46 7.04
N GLY A 173 10.20 -9.58 7.41
CA GLY A 173 9.34 -10.68 7.01
C GLY A 173 9.14 -10.77 5.50
N PHE A 174 8.89 -9.65 4.83
CA PHE A 174 8.74 -9.62 3.37
C PHE A 174 10.06 -9.85 2.63
N GLU A 175 11.19 -9.37 3.14
CA GLU A 175 12.51 -9.68 2.56
C GLU A 175 12.86 -11.16 2.71
N SER A 176 12.55 -11.76 3.85
CA SER A 176 12.67 -13.21 4.05
C SER A 176 11.78 -14.00 3.10
N LEU A 177 10.53 -13.55 2.89
CA LEU A 177 9.63 -14.13 1.90
C LEU A 177 10.21 -14.06 0.48
N TYR A 178 10.81 -12.93 0.09
CA TYR A 178 11.45 -12.76 -1.22
C TYR A 178 12.62 -13.74 -1.41
N ALA A 179 13.50 -13.83 -0.42
CA ALA A 179 14.62 -14.76 -0.45
C ALA A 179 14.16 -16.23 -0.60
N ARG A 180 13.08 -16.61 0.08
CA ARG A 180 12.47 -17.94 -0.06
C ARG A 180 11.84 -18.15 -1.43
N ALA A 181 11.14 -17.15 -1.96
CA ALA A 181 10.56 -17.23 -3.30
C ALA A 181 11.64 -17.45 -4.36
N LEU A 182 12.80 -16.80 -4.25
CA LEU A 182 13.94 -17.04 -5.14
C LEU A 182 14.58 -18.42 -4.97
N ALA A 183 14.66 -18.92 -3.74
CA ALA A 183 15.29 -20.20 -3.45
C ALA A 183 14.42 -21.42 -3.81
N GLU A 184 13.10 -21.30 -3.64
CA GLU A 184 12.13 -22.40 -3.78
C GLU A 184 11.30 -22.28 -5.07
N GLY A 185 11.30 -21.11 -5.74
CA GLY A 185 10.44 -20.80 -6.88
C GLY A 185 10.91 -21.40 -8.21
N PRO A 186 10.01 -21.44 -9.22
CA PRO A 186 10.30 -22.04 -10.53
C PRO A 186 11.19 -21.17 -11.43
N GLY A 187 11.43 -19.90 -11.05
CA GLY A 187 12.19 -18.92 -11.80
C GLY A 187 12.16 -17.54 -11.12
N VAL A 188 13.05 -16.65 -11.55
CA VAL A 188 13.16 -15.29 -10.97
C VAL A 188 11.90 -14.47 -11.25
N ALA A 189 11.40 -14.49 -12.49
CA ALA A 189 10.22 -13.72 -12.88
C ALA A 189 8.97 -14.16 -12.10
N GLU A 190 8.75 -15.47 -11.96
CA GLU A 190 7.66 -16.03 -11.16
C GLU A 190 7.83 -15.75 -9.67
N ALA A 191 9.07 -15.75 -9.15
CA ALA A 191 9.35 -15.40 -7.77
C ALA A 191 9.02 -13.93 -7.47
N GLU A 192 9.33 -13.01 -8.40
CA GLU A 192 9.02 -11.59 -8.27
C GLU A 192 7.51 -11.31 -8.29
N VAL A 193 6.79 -11.88 -9.26
CA VAL A 193 5.32 -11.77 -9.34
C VAL A 193 4.67 -12.45 -8.12
N GLY A 194 5.17 -13.62 -7.73
CA GLY A 194 4.68 -14.37 -6.57
C GLY A 194 4.88 -13.61 -5.27
N TRP A 195 6.06 -13.02 -5.07
CA TRP A 195 6.34 -12.19 -3.91
C TRP A 195 5.45 -10.95 -3.84
N ALA A 196 5.28 -10.22 -4.95
CA ALA A 196 4.38 -9.08 -5.03
C ALA A 196 2.93 -9.47 -4.70
N THR A 197 2.47 -10.57 -5.29
CA THR A 197 1.12 -11.12 -5.05
C THR A 197 0.90 -11.46 -3.58
N LEU A 198 1.83 -12.20 -2.97
CA LEU A 198 1.71 -12.65 -1.57
C LEU A 198 1.92 -11.51 -0.57
N SER A 199 2.76 -10.52 -0.91
CA SER A 199 2.95 -9.32 -0.08
C SER A 199 1.68 -8.47 -0.04
N CYS A 200 1.06 -8.25 -1.21
CA CYS A 200 -0.25 -7.63 -1.30
C CYS A 200 -1.29 -8.38 -0.46
N LEU A 201 -1.40 -9.71 -0.66
CA LEU A 201 -2.36 -10.57 0.03
C LEU A 201 -2.22 -10.40 1.55
N ALA A 202 -1.02 -10.55 2.09
CA ALA A 202 -0.76 -10.45 3.53
C ALA A 202 -1.22 -9.11 4.14
N VAL A 203 -1.03 -8.00 3.41
CA VAL A 203 -1.44 -6.67 3.86
C VAL A 203 -2.96 -6.51 3.79
N VAL A 204 -3.58 -6.85 2.66
CA VAL A 204 -5.02 -6.62 2.44
C VAL A 204 -5.91 -7.67 3.10
N THR A 205 -5.36 -8.75 3.64
CA THR A 205 -6.08 -9.70 4.52
C THR A 205 -5.74 -9.51 5.99
N SER A 206 -4.97 -8.47 6.34
CA SER A 206 -4.70 -8.12 7.74
C SER A 206 -5.98 -7.63 8.45
N THR A 207 -5.98 -7.72 9.78
CA THR A 207 -7.08 -7.17 10.59
C THR A 207 -7.22 -5.66 10.45
N GLU A 208 -6.11 -4.95 10.21
CA GLU A 208 -6.10 -3.50 10.02
C GLU A 208 -6.76 -3.10 8.69
N PHE A 209 -6.62 -3.92 7.65
CA PHE A 209 -7.32 -3.68 6.39
C PHE A 209 -8.77 -4.16 6.40
N LEU A 210 -9.05 -5.35 6.94
CA LEU A 210 -10.38 -5.98 6.82
C LEU A 210 -11.44 -5.37 7.72
N PHE A 211 -11.04 -4.57 8.70
CA PHE A 211 -11.94 -3.97 9.67
C PHE A 211 -11.79 -2.45 9.74
N TYR A 212 -12.88 -1.76 10.05
CA TYR A 212 -12.95 -0.30 10.19
C TYR A 212 -13.80 0.12 11.40
#